data_AF-A0A3A5VKV8-F1
#
_entry.id   AF-A0A3A5VKV8-F1
#
_cell.length_a   1.000
_cell.length_b   1.000
_cell.length_c   1.000
_cell.angle_alpha   90.00
_cell.angle_beta   90.00
_cell.angle_gamma   90.00
#
_symmetry.space_group_name_H-M   'P 1'
#
loop_
_entity.id
_entity.type
_entity.pdbx_description
1 polymer ?
#
loop_
_entity_poly.entity_id
_entity_poly.type
_entity_poly.pdbx_seq_one_letter_code
_entity_poly.pdbx_strand_id
1 'polypeptide(L)'
;MQNNMIPLTVANTLDQTTKQRIEAKRKQTLKEAIQAHQLAPQGDFDVYDQLGKVISNTQVANHRDATVYVGVAKVAGGGFQSSALEQLKGSDYPSMRHVNQHSTSSSVGAFVVNLPGVYSHQNRTQVMYTLLIDARSFPNLPSAYVLTPICADIAHPNIYQGNTFSIAPNRELCAVCVGPGFSDIWVQELQNANVGSDVKMGIFLDQIRTVLNNPNADDPAREV
;
A
#
# COMPACT_ATOMS: atom_id res chain seq x y z
N MET A 1 47.27 -9.17 -4.19
CA MET A 1 46.17 -8.80 -3.27
C MET A 1 44.89 -8.79 -4.10
N GLN A 2 43.96 -9.73 -3.90
CA GLN A 2 42.72 -9.76 -4.69
C GLN A 2 41.83 -8.60 -4.25
N ASN A 3 41.42 -7.78 -5.22
CA ASN A 3 40.55 -6.64 -4.98
C ASN A 3 39.21 -7.17 -4.44
N ASN A 4 39.00 -7.01 -3.12
CA ASN A 4 37.91 -7.65 -2.37
C ASN A 4 36.57 -6.91 -2.49
N MET A 5 36.56 -5.85 -3.29
CA MET A 5 35.40 -5.01 -3.55
C MET A 5 34.63 -5.53 -4.77
N ILE A 6 33.32 -5.48 -4.66
CA ILE A 6 32.37 -5.88 -5.69
C ILE A 6 31.68 -4.62 -6.20
N PRO A 7 31.77 -4.32 -7.50
CA PRO A 7 31.03 -3.21 -8.10
C PRO A 7 29.54 -3.52 -8.15
N LEU A 8 28.73 -2.51 -7.84
CA LEU A 8 27.26 -2.51 -7.95
C LEU A 8 26.81 -1.20 -8.59
N THR A 9 25.71 -1.24 -9.33
CA THR A 9 25.00 -0.04 -9.77
C THR A 9 23.72 0.10 -8.95
N VAL A 10 23.50 1.26 -8.33
CA VAL A 10 22.36 1.54 -7.45
C VAL A 10 21.47 2.57 -8.12
N ALA A 11 20.17 2.30 -8.20
CA ALA A 11 19.17 3.24 -8.69
C ALA A 11 18.05 3.41 -7.66
N ASN A 12 17.42 4.59 -7.61
CA ASN A 12 16.23 4.77 -6.78
C ASN A 12 15.00 4.16 -7.50
N THR A 13 14.08 3.52 -6.77
CA THR A 13 12.86 2.95 -7.36
C THR A 13 11.90 4.00 -7.91
N LEU A 14 11.86 5.19 -7.29
CA LEU A 14 11.01 6.32 -7.67
C LEU A 14 11.64 7.17 -8.77
N ASP A 15 12.97 7.26 -8.80
CA ASP A 15 13.73 7.96 -9.84
C ASP A 15 14.92 7.12 -10.34
N GLN A 16 14.72 6.48 -11.49
CA GLN A 16 15.71 5.61 -12.11
C GLN A 16 16.63 6.35 -13.11
N THR A 17 16.44 7.66 -13.28
CA THR A 17 17.27 8.47 -14.19
C THR A 17 18.68 8.65 -13.62
N THR A 18 18.80 8.64 -12.29
CA THR A 18 20.06 8.74 -11.58
C THR A 18 20.51 7.36 -11.12
N LYS A 19 21.70 6.93 -11.60
CA LYS A 19 22.33 5.67 -11.23
C LYS A 19 23.70 5.95 -10.63
N GLN A 20 23.98 5.38 -9.47
CA GLN A 20 25.26 5.53 -8.79
C GLN A 20 26.00 4.21 -8.74
N ARG A 21 27.24 4.21 -9.21
CA ARG A 21 28.12 3.04 -9.08
C ARG A 21 28.81 3.08 -7.73
N ILE A 22 28.73 1.98 -6.98
CA ILE A 22 29.40 1.82 -5.70
C ILE A 22 30.30 0.59 -5.70
N GLU A 23 31.27 0.59 -4.80
CA GLU A 23 32.08 -0.58 -4.49
C GLU A 23 31.75 -1.07 -3.08
N ALA A 24 31.43 -2.36 -2.97
CA ALA A 24 30.90 -2.96 -1.75
C ALA A 24 31.73 -4.18 -1.31
N LYS A 25 31.87 -4.40 0.00
CA LYS A 25 32.62 -5.56 0.52
C LYS A 25 31.88 -6.85 0.21
N ARG A 26 32.60 -7.87 -0.24
CA ARG A 26 32.00 -9.15 -0.69
C ARG A 26 31.07 -9.83 0.32
N LYS A 27 31.38 -9.76 1.62
CA LYS A 27 30.63 -10.45 2.70
C LYS A 27 29.45 -9.66 3.26
N GLN A 28 29.31 -8.38 2.93
CA GLN A 28 28.18 -7.59 3.43
C GLN A 28 26.91 -7.89 2.63
N THR A 29 25.76 -7.66 3.23
CA THR A 29 24.47 -7.71 2.55
C THR A 29 24.29 -6.48 1.66
N LEU A 30 23.38 -6.55 0.70
CA LEU A 30 23.04 -5.37 -0.12
C LEU A 30 22.52 -4.22 0.75
N LYS A 31 21.68 -4.49 1.77
CA LYS A 31 21.15 -3.46 2.67
C LYS A 31 22.25 -2.73 3.44
N GLU A 32 23.21 -3.47 4.00
CA GLU A 32 24.38 -2.89 4.67
C GLU A 32 25.25 -2.07 3.70
N ALA A 33 25.40 -2.53 2.46
CA ALA A 33 26.14 -1.79 1.43
C ALA A 33 25.48 -0.43 1.14
N ILE A 34 24.17 -0.39 0.97
CA ILE A 34 23.42 0.84 0.68
C ILE A 34 23.48 1.82 1.87
N GLN A 35 23.38 1.33 3.11
CA GLN A 35 23.56 2.14 4.32
C GLN A 35 24.96 2.74 4.41
N ALA A 36 26.00 1.94 4.17
CA ALA A 36 27.38 2.40 4.26
C ALA A 36 27.72 3.51 3.25
N HIS A 37 27.05 3.52 2.09
CA HIS A 37 27.21 4.53 1.05
C HIS A 37 26.21 5.70 1.14
N GLN A 38 25.39 5.74 2.20
CA GLN A 38 24.37 6.79 2.41
C GLN A 38 23.37 6.93 1.25
N LEU A 39 23.08 5.81 0.56
CA LEU A 39 22.12 5.76 -0.56
C LEU A 39 20.74 5.28 -0.13
N ALA A 40 20.50 5.18 1.18
CA ALA A 40 19.21 4.83 1.74
C ALA A 40 18.26 6.05 1.69
N PRO A 41 16.99 5.87 1.32
CA PRO A 41 15.97 6.91 1.47
C PRO A 41 15.72 7.19 2.97
N GLN A 42 15.03 8.30 3.27
CA GLN A 42 14.59 8.57 4.64
C GLN A 42 13.56 7.52 5.08
N GLY A 43 13.79 6.91 6.25
CA GLY A 43 12.95 5.85 6.81
C GLY A 43 13.43 4.43 6.48
N ASP A 44 12.56 3.44 6.72
CA ASP A 44 12.85 2.05 6.39
C ASP A 44 12.91 1.85 4.86
N PHE A 45 13.88 1.05 4.40
CA PHE A 45 14.12 0.81 2.98
C PHE A 45 14.40 -0.66 2.68
N ASP A 46 14.25 -1.06 1.42
CA ASP A 46 14.68 -2.36 0.90
C ASP A 46 15.40 -2.23 -0.44
N VAL A 47 16.16 -3.27 -0.75
CA VAL A 47 16.89 -3.41 -2.02
C VAL A 47 16.20 -4.46 -2.88
N TYR A 48 15.97 -4.12 -4.15
CA TYR A 48 15.25 -4.91 -5.12
C TYR A 48 16.14 -5.28 -6.31
N ASP A 49 15.88 -6.43 -6.94
CA ASP A 49 16.41 -6.74 -8.26
C ASP A 49 15.59 -6.04 -9.38
N GLN A 50 16.01 -6.23 -10.63
CA GLN A 50 15.32 -5.69 -11.81
C GLN A 50 13.87 -6.18 -11.95
N LEU A 51 13.51 -7.30 -11.32
CA LEU A 51 12.16 -7.87 -11.34
C LEU A 51 11.32 -7.40 -10.14
N GLY A 52 11.84 -6.51 -9.30
CA GLY A 52 11.14 -6.00 -8.12
C GLY A 52 11.13 -6.98 -6.93
N LYS A 53 11.95 -8.02 -6.94
CA LYS A 53 12.08 -8.96 -5.81
C LYS A 53 13.03 -8.38 -4.76
N VAL A 54 12.64 -8.46 -3.49
CA VAL A 54 13.49 -8.04 -2.37
C VAL A 54 14.70 -8.96 -2.24
N ILE A 55 15.88 -8.35 -2.28
CA ILE A 55 17.20 -8.99 -2.17
C ILE A 55 18.06 -8.36 -1.07
N SER A 56 17.48 -7.51 -0.22
CA SER A 56 18.14 -6.78 0.89
C SER A 56 19.18 -7.59 1.67
N ASN A 57 18.85 -8.84 2.05
CA ASN A 57 19.67 -9.69 2.91
C ASN A 57 20.60 -10.65 2.15
N THR A 58 20.65 -10.56 0.82
CA THR A 58 21.58 -11.38 0.02
C THR A 58 22.97 -10.77 0.02
N GLN A 59 24.00 -11.63 -0.06
CA GLN A 59 25.39 -11.17 -0.06
C GLN A 59 25.74 -10.46 -1.37
N VAL A 60 26.45 -9.35 -1.25
CA VAL A 60 26.98 -8.56 -2.38
C VAL A 60 27.77 -9.43 -3.37
N ALA A 61 28.47 -10.47 -2.88
CA ALA A 61 29.22 -11.42 -3.70
C ALA A 61 28.43 -12.01 -4.88
N ASN A 62 27.11 -12.16 -4.71
CA ASN A 62 26.21 -12.80 -5.68
C ASN A 62 25.69 -11.82 -6.75
N HIS A 63 26.00 -10.54 -6.62
CA HIS A 63 25.42 -9.46 -7.43
C HIS A 63 26.48 -8.63 -8.14
N ARG A 64 27.66 -9.20 -8.43
CA ARG A 64 28.75 -8.48 -9.09
C ARG A 64 28.27 -7.86 -10.41
N ASP A 65 28.54 -6.56 -10.56
CA ASP A 65 28.16 -5.74 -11.71
C ASP A 65 26.63 -5.65 -11.96
N ALA A 66 25.81 -6.09 -11.00
CA ALA A 66 24.36 -5.99 -11.10
C ALA A 66 23.88 -4.55 -10.88
N THR A 67 22.70 -4.25 -11.45
CA THR A 67 21.91 -3.08 -11.06
C THR A 67 20.91 -3.50 -9.98
N VAL A 68 20.96 -2.82 -8.84
CA VAL A 68 20.03 -2.99 -7.72
C VAL A 68 19.23 -1.71 -7.52
N TYR A 69 17.99 -1.85 -7.09
CA TYR A 69 17.07 -0.74 -6.92
C TYR A 69 16.80 -0.53 -5.43
N VAL A 70 16.87 0.71 -4.96
CA VAL A 70 16.63 1.06 -3.56
C VAL A 70 15.33 1.84 -3.49
N GLY A 71 14.41 1.36 -2.67
CA GLY A 71 13.12 1.99 -2.46
C GLY A 71 12.71 1.91 -1.01
N VAL A 72 11.56 2.51 -0.70
CA VAL A 72 10.90 2.32 0.61
C VAL A 72 10.84 0.83 0.94
N ALA A 73 10.96 0.51 2.24
CA ALA A 73 10.97 -0.89 2.67
C ALA A 73 9.75 -1.57 2.10
N LYS A 74 9.96 -2.75 1.55
CA LYS A 74 8.83 -3.64 1.39
C LYS A 74 8.39 -3.89 2.82
N VAL A 75 7.25 -3.32 3.18
CA VAL A 75 6.71 -3.50 4.51
C VAL A 75 6.65 -5.00 4.73
N ALA A 76 7.46 -5.51 5.66
CA ALA A 76 7.45 -6.92 6.05
C ALA A 76 6.22 -7.20 6.92
N GLY A 77 5.09 -6.55 6.63
CA GLY A 77 3.76 -6.97 7.00
C GLY A 77 3.23 -7.77 5.81
N GLY A 78 2.88 -9.03 6.03
CA GLY A 78 2.32 -9.87 4.98
C GLY A 78 1.11 -9.17 4.39
N GLY A 79 1.25 -8.63 3.17
CA GLY A 79 0.12 -8.07 2.43
C GLY A 79 -1.03 -9.07 2.45
N PHE A 80 -2.25 -8.55 2.49
CA PHE A 80 -3.49 -9.31 2.71
C PHE A 80 -3.48 -10.66 1.96
N GLN A 81 -3.77 -11.76 2.65
CA GLN A 81 -3.57 -13.09 2.08
C GLN A 81 -4.48 -13.31 0.86
N SER A 82 -3.91 -13.82 -0.23
CA SER A 82 -4.68 -14.16 -1.45
C SER A 82 -5.84 -15.12 -1.17
N SER A 83 -5.66 -16.10 -0.28
CA SER A 83 -6.72 -17.01 0.15
C SER A 83 -7.87 -16.29 0.87
N ALA A 84 -7.55 -15.29 1.70
CA ALA A 84 -8.54 -14.48 2.39
C ALA A 84 -9.30 -13.57 1.41
N LEU A 85 -8.63 -13.05 0.37
CA LEU A 85 -9.29 -12.34 -0.73
C LEU A 85 -10.34 -13.22 -1.42
N GLU A 86 -9.96 -14.45 -1.78
CA GLU A 86 -10.88 -15.37 -2.45
C GLU A 86 -12.05 -15.81 -1.55
N GLN A 87 -11.84 -15.92 -0.23
CA GLN A 87 -12.93 -16.14 0.72
C GLN A 87 -13.93 -14.98 0.73
N LEU A 88 -13.47 -13.74 0.84
CA LEU A 88 -14.34 -12.56 0.83
C LEU A 88 -15.07 -12.37 -0.52
N LYS A 89 -14.43 -12.73 -1.63
CA LYS A 89 -15.08 -12.76 -2.96
C LYS A 89 -16.21 -13.79 -3.02
N GLY A 90 -16.04 -14.92 -2.35
CA GLY A 90 -17.03 -15.99 -2.28
C GLY A 90 -18.21 -15.69 -1.35
N SER A 91 -18.09 -14.72 -0.44
CA SER A 91 -19.15 -14.31 0.48
C SER A 91 -19.76 -12.96 0.11
N ASP A 92 -19.24 -11.87 0.67
CA ASP A 92 -19.93 -10.58 0.79
C ASP A 92 -19.40 -9.53 -0.17
N TYR A 93 -18.23 -9.77 -0.79
CA TYR A 93 -17.52 -8.81 -1.62
C TYR A 93 -17.10 -9.41 -2.99
N PRO A 94 -18.04 -9.89 -3.82
CA PRO A 94 -17.73 -10.56 -5.09
C PRO A 94 -17.06 -9.65 -6.13
N SER A 95 -17.09 -8.34 -5.94
CA SER A 95 -16.48 -7.36 -6.83
C SER A 95 -14.97 -7.21 -6.64
N MET A 96 -14.38 -7.83 -5.61
CA MET A 96 -12.96 -7.66 -5.29
C MET A 96 -12.04 -8.22 -6.37
N ARG A 97 -11.02 -7.45 -6.75
CA ARG A 97 -9.99 -7.83 -7.74
C ARG A 97 -8.63 -7.29 -7.32
N HIS A 98 -7.61 -8.13 -7.21
CA HIS A 98 -6.27 -7.66 -6.85
C HIS A 98 -5.64 -6.81 -7.95
N VAL A 99 -4.70 -5.95 -7.55
CA VAL A 99 -3.85 -5.16 -8.45
C VAL A 99 -2.50 -5.85 -8.58
N ASN A 100 -2.22 -6.35 -9.79
CA ASN A 100 -1.02 -7.14 -10.09
C ASN A 100 0.29 -6.45 -9.68
N GLN A 101 0.40 -5.14 -9.91
CA GLN A 101 1.62 -4.36 -9.64
C GLN A 101 2.02 -4.34 -8.15
N HIS A 102 1.07 -4.58 -7.25
CA HIS A 102 1.29 -4.57 -5.80
C HIS A 102 1.08 -5.94 -5.15
N SER A 103 0.86 -6.99 -5.95
CA SER A 103 0.47 -8.31 -5.46
C SER A 103 1.43 -9.39 -5.96
N THR A 104 1.49 -10.48 -5.21
CA THR A 104 2.14 -11.74 -5.59
C THR A 104 1.10 -12.85 -5.67
N SER A 105 1.53 -14.08 -5.99
CA SER A 105 0.64 -15.24 -5.99
C SER A 105 0.06 -15.58 -4.61
N SER A 106 0.71 -15.16 -3.51
CA SER A 106 0.30 -15.48 -2.15
C SER A 106 -0.21 -14.29 -1.35
N SER A 107 0.10 -13.07 -1.77
CA SER A 107 -0.13 -11.84 -1.00
C SER A 107 -0.69 -10.73 -1.90
N VAL A 108 -1.66 -9.99 -1.39
CA VAL A 108 -2.37 -8.92 -2.08
C VAL A 108 -2.00 -7.61 -1.40
N GLY A 109 -1.13 -6.82 -2.03
CA GLY A 109 -0.78 -5.50 -1.51
C GLY A 109 -1.84 -4.45 -1.85
N ALA A 110 -2.58 -4.61 -2.94
CA ALA A 110 -3.71 -3.75 -3.23
C ALA A 110 -4.78 -4.47 -4.03
N PHE A 111 -6.02 -4.03 -3.89
CA PHE A 111 -7.15 -4.56 -4.64
C PHE A 111 -8.20 -3.48 -4.88
N VAL A 112 -9.07 -3.72 -5.85
CA VAL A 112 -10.23 -2.89 -6.15
C VAL A 112 -11.48 -3.57 -5.63
N VAL A 113 -12.42 -2.82 -5.07
CA VAL A 113 -13.74 -3.31 -4.64
C VAL A 113 -14.81 -2.27 -4.96
N ASN A 114 -16.01 -2.73 -5.32
CA ASN A 114 -17.17 -1.87 -5.49
C ASN A 114 -18.03 -1.92 -4.22
N LEU A 115 -18.28 -0.76 -3.61
CA LEU A 115 -19.15 -0.63 -2.44
C LEU A 115 -20.24 0.42 -2.69
N PRO A 116 -21.49 0.17 -2.25
CA PRO A 116 -22.55 1.14 -2.36
C PRO A 116 -22.34 2.28 -1.36
N GLY A 117 -22.73 3.49 -1.75
CA GLY A 117 -22.82 4.65 -0.87
C GLY A 117 -23.80 5.67 -1.41
N VAL A 118 -23.74 6.89 -0.88
CA VAL A 118 -24.53 8.03 -1.33
C VAL A 118 -23.63 9.14 -1.88
N TYR A 119 -24.20 10.08 -2.64
CA TYR A 119 -23.44 11.22 -3.18
C TYR A 119 -22.99 12.19 -2.07
N SER A 120 -23.87 12.53 -1.14
CA SER A 120 -23.57 13.44 -0.02
C SER A 120 -24.58 13.31 1.12
N HIS A 121 -24.38 14.08 2.20
CA HIS A 121 -25.36 14.18 3.29
C HIS A 121 -26.68 14.82 2.86
N GLN A 122 -26.68 15.66 1.82
CA GLN A 122 -27.87 16.34 1.29
C GLN A 122 -28.51 15.55 0.14
N ASN A 123 -27.70 14.86 -0.66
CA ASN A 123 -28.15 14.04 -1.77
C ASN A 123 -27.87 12.55 -1.49
N ARG A 124 -28.90 11.87 -0.99
CA ARG A 124 -28.83 10.44 -0.66
C ARG A 124 -29.05 9.50 -1.87
N THR A 125 -28.97 10.01 -3.09
CA THR A 125 -29.00 9.17 -4.30
C THR A 125 -27.87 8.16 -4.22
N GLN A 126 -28.20 6.89 -4.50
CA GLN A 126 -27.23 5.81 -4.44
C GLN A 126 -26.19 5.95 -5.54
N VAL A 127 -24.94 5.71 -5.19
CA VAL A 127 -23.81 5.65 -6.11
C VAL A 127 -22.97 4.42 -5.77
N MET A 128 -22.43 3.78 -6.80
CA MET A 128 -21.50 2.67 -6.62
C MET A 128 -20.08 3.22 -6.67
N TYR A 129 -19.41 3.23 -5.52
CA TYR A 129 -18.02 3.65 -5.45
C TYR A 129 -17.11 2.49 -5.85
N THR A 130 -16.25 2.70 -6.84
CA THR A 130 -15.12 1.82 -7.11
C THR A 130 -13.94 2.32 -6.29
N LEU A 131 -13.47 1.50 -5.36
CA LEU A 131 -12.42 1.84 -4.41
C LEU A 131 -11.15 1.06 -4.70
N LEU A 132 -10.00 1.71 -4.59
CA LEU A 132 -8.68 1.09 -4.47
C LEU A 132 -8.35 0.97 -2.97
N ILE A 133 -8.09 -0.25 -2.51
CA ILE A 133 -7.65 -0.53 -1.14
C ILE A 133 -6.15 -0.81 -1.15
N ASP A 134 -5.40 -0.05 -0.36
CA ASP A 134 -3.98 -0.28 -0.09
C ASP A 134 -3.84 -1.10 1.19
N ALA A 135 -3.45 -2.36 1.01
CA ALA A 135 -3.23 -3.34 2.06
C ALA A 135 -1.76 -3.78 2.13
N ARG A 136 -0.82 -3.00 1.56
CA ARG A 136 0.62 -3.32 1.55
C ARG A 136 1.21 -3.45 2.95
N SER A 137 0.60 -2.78 3.94
CA SER A 137 1.03 -2.78 5.34
C SER A 137 0.17 -3.66 6.26
N PHE A 138 -0.75 -4.46 5.72
CA PHE A 138 -1.62 -5.32 6.52
C PHE A 138 -0.78 -6.25 7.45
N PRO A 139 -1.16 -6.45 8.73
CA PRO A 139 -2.44 -6.14 9.38
C PRO A 139 -2.61 -4.72 9.93
N ASN A 140 -1.70 -3.78 9.64
CA ASN A 140 -1.97 -2.37 9.94
C ASN A 140 -3.22 -1.89 9.19
N LEU A 141 -3.87 -0.85 9.72
CA LEU A 141 -5.10 -0.30 9.15
C LEU A 141 -4.92 -0.01 7.65
N PRO A 142 -5.71 -0.65 6.75
CA PRO A 142 -5.64 -0.38 5.33
C PRO A 142 -6.13 1.04 5.00
N SER A 143 -5.75 1.54 3.84
CA SER A 143 -6.27 2.81 3.30
C SER A 143 -7.20 2.54 2.13
N ALA A 144 -8.25 3.36 1.98
CA ALA A 144 -9.21 3.28 0.88
C ALA A 144 -9.22 4.57 0.07
N TYR A 145 -9.24 4.44 -1.25
CA TYR A 145 -9.19 5.56 -2.18
C TYR A 145 -10.26 5.42 -3.27
N VAL A 146 -10.95 6.49 -3.62
CA VAL A 146 -11.97 6.46 -4.67
C VAL A 146 -11.32 6.51 -6.06
N LEU A 147 -11.61 5.50 -6.90
CA LEU A 147 -11.29 5.48 -8.32
C LEU A 147 -12.43 6.05 -9.18
N THR A 148 -13.68 5.77 -8.78
CA THR A 148 -14.88 6.26 -9.46
C THR A 148 -16.00 6.43 -8.42
N PRO A 149 -16.73 7.57 -8.42
CA PRO A 149 -16.56 8.76 -9.28
C PRO A 149 -15.21 9.47 -9.14
N ILE A 150 -14.87 10.38 -10.04
CA ILE A 150 -13.65 11.20 -9.88
C ILE A 150 -13.83 12.19 -8.72
N CYS A 151 -12.73 12.59 -8.10
CA CYS A 151 -12.72 13.45 -6.92
C CYS A 151 -13.55 14.73 -7.01
N ALA A 152 -13.57 15.35 -8.19
CA ALA A 152 -14.29 16.59 -8.46
C ALA A 152 -15.82 16.41 -8.40
N ASP A 153 -16.32 15.19 -8.65
CA ASP A 153 -17.76 14.89 -8.69
C ASP A 153 -18.30 14.41 -7.33
N ILE A 154 -17.43 14.31 -6.32
CA ILE A 154 -17.77 13.80 -5.00
C ILE A 154 -18.06 14.97 -4.06
N ALA A 155 -19.22 14.92 -3.39
CA ALA A 155 -19.63 15.86 -2.36
C ALA A 155 -19.85 15.16 -0.99
N HIS A 156 -19.23 14.00 -0.79
CA HIS A 156 -19.39 13.19 0.41
C HIS A 156 -18.47 13.70 1.54
N PRO A 157 -19.00 13.97 2.75
CA PRO A 157 -18.22 14.59 3.82
C PRO A 157 -17.10 13.70 4.35
N ASN A 158 -17.26 12.37 4.37
CA ASN A 158 -16.21 11.44 4.78
C ASN A 158 -15.16 11.12 3.67
N ILE A 159 -15.16 11.84 2.55
CA ILE A 159 -14.21 11.59 1.44
C ILE A 159 -13.37 12.85 1.25
N TYR A 160 -12.06 12.77 1.45
CA TYR A 160 -11.16 13.91 1.34
C TYR A 160 -11.13 14.52 -0.08
N GLN A 161 -10.54 15.72 -0.20
CA GLN A 161 -10.18 16.27 -1.51
C GLN A 161 -9.11 15.41 -2.20
N GLY A 162 -8.97 15.60 -3.51
CA GLY A 162 -8.03 14.83 -4.31
C GLY A 162 -6.58 15.11 -3.96
N ASN A 163 -5.76 14.05 -3.91
CA ASN A 163 -4.33 14.13 -3.67
C ASN A 163 -3.62 12.96 -4.39
N THR A 164 -2.29 13.01 -4.42
CA THR A 164 -1.44 11.92 -4.92
C THR A 164 -0.96 11.04 -3.77
N PHE A 165 -0.93 9.73 -4.00
CA PHE A 165 -0.53 8.74 -2.99
C PHE A 165 0.49 7.76 -3.56
N SER A 166 1.33 7.19 -2.70
CA SER A 166 2.39 6.25 -3.11
C SER A 166 1.87 4.98 -3.78
N ILE A 167 0.59 4.65 -3.61
CA ILE A 167 -0.06 3.51 -4.28
C ILE A 167 -0.39 3.81 -5.75
N ALA A 168 -0.56 5.09 -6.11
CA ALA A 168 -0.89 5.53 -7.46
C ALA A 168 -0.31 6.93 -7.73
N PRO A 169 1.03 7.08 -7.85
CA PRO A 169 1.69 8.39 -7.89
C PRO A 169 1.33 9.24 -9.11
N ASN A 170 0.86 8.61 -10.19
CA ASN A 170 0.50 9.28 -11.44
C ASN A 170 -1.01 9.56 -11.55
N ARG A 171 -1.76 9.44 -10.45
CA ARG A 171 -3.21 9.61 -10.45
C ARG A 171 -3.65 10.32 -9.17
N GLU A 172 -4.51 11.32 -9.34
CA GLU A 172 -5.21 11.95 -8.23
C GLU A 172 -6.33 11.02 -7.73
N LEU A 173 -6.37 10.84 -6.41
CA LEU A 173 -7.35 10.00 -5.72
C LEU A 173 -7.90 10.72 -4.51
N CYS A 174 -9.09 10.32 -4.07
CA CYS A 174 -9.70 10.84 -2.84
C CYS A 174 -9.66 9.75 -1.78
N ALA A 175 -8.99 10.02 -0.66
CA ALA A 175 -8.99 9.10 0.47
C ALA A 175 -10.37 9.06 1.14
N VAL A 176 -10.76 7.90 1.64
CA VAL A 176 -11.97 7.73 2.45
C VAL A 176 -11.59 7.77 3.92
N CYS A 177 -12.22 8.65 4.69
CA CYS A 177 -12.15 8.69 6.14
C CYS A 177 -12.99 7.54 6.71
N VAL A 178 -12.40 6.76 7.63
CA VAL A 178 -13.09 5.66 8.33
C VAL A 178 -13.95 6.15 9.50
N GLY A 179 -14.04 7.47 9.71
CA GLY A 179 -14.73 8.08 10.83
C GLY A 179 -13.90 8.12 12.12
N PRO A 180 -14.33 8.91 13.12
CA PRO A 180 -13.61 9.05 14.38
C PRO A 180 -13.61 7.74 15.20
N GLY A 181 -12.51 7.47 15.88
CA GLY A 181 -12.36 6.33 16.82
C GLY A 181 -12.10 4.96 16.17
N PHE A 182 -12.44 4.76 14.89
CA PHE A 182 -12.20 3.46 14.24
C PHE A 182 -10.72 3.09 14.16
N SER A 183 -9.85 4.07 13.91
CA SER A 183 -8.39 3.85 13.88
C SER A 183 -7.85 3.36 15.23
N ASP A 184 -8.39 3.88 16.34
CA ASP A 184 -7.99 3.46 17.69
C ASP A 184 -8.47 2.04 17.99
N ILE A 185 -9.73 1.73 17.66
CA ILE A 185 -10.29 0.37 17.76
C ILE A 185 -9.46 -0.61 16.93
N TRP A 186 -9.08 -0.23 15.71
CA TRP A 186 -8.25 -1.08 14.86
C TRP A 186 -6.92 -1.43 15.52
N VAL A 187 -6.19 -0.41 16.00
CA VAL A 187 -4.86 -0.61 16.58
C VAL A 187 -4.93 -1.37 17.90
N GLN A 188 -5.89 -1.04 18.76
CA GLN A 188 -5.98 -1.58 20.11
C GLN A 188 -6.57 -3.00 20.14
N GLU A 189 -7.55 -3.28 19.26
CA GLU A 189 -8.34 -4.51 19.34
C GLU A 189 -8.12 -5.43 18.14
N LEU A 190 -8.10 -4.91 16.91
CA LEU A 190 -8.19 -5.76 15.71
C LEU A 190 -6.85 -6.15 15.10
N GLN A 191 -5.88 -5.24 15.08
CA GLN A 191 -4.60 -5.40 14.39
C GLN A 191 -3.88 -6.68 14.86
N ASN A 192 -3.82 -6.87 16.18
CA ASN A 192 -3.14 -8.01 16.82
C ASN A 192 -4.09 -9.11 17.30
N ALA A 193 -5.42 -8.98 17.09
CA ALA A 193 -6.37 -10.03 17.45
C ALA A 193 -6.05 -11.34 16.71
N ASN A 194 -6.25 -12.45 17.41
CA ASN A 194 -6.15 -13.80 16.86
C ASN A 194 -7.43 -14.18 16.08
N VAL A 195 -7.72 -13.40 15.04
CA VAL A 195 -8.84 -13.62 14.12
C VAL A 195 -8.33 -13.64 12.68
N GLY A 196 -9.07 -14.31 11.79
CA GLY A 196 -8.69 -14.50 10.39
C GLY A 196 -8.46 -13.18 9.65
N SER A 197 -7.56 -13.19 8.65
CA SER A 197 -7.26 -12.00 7.84
C SER A 197 -8.49 -11.54 7.05
N ASP A 198 -9.27 -12.50 6.56
CA ASP A 198 -10.57 -12.32 5.91
C ASP A 198 -11.54 -11.59 6.84
N VAL A 199 -11.65 -12.00 8.10
CA VAL A 199 -12.52 -11.34 9.10
C VAL A 199 -12.08 -9.90 9.34
N LYS A 200 -10.79 -9.63 9.57
CA LYS A 200 -10.29 -8.26 9.79
C LYS A 200 -10.57 -7.37 8.59
N MET A 201 -10.28 -7.86 7.38
CA MET A 201 -10.53 -7.11 6.16
C MET A 201 -12.04 -6.91 5.93
N GLY A 202 -12.87 -7.90 6.24
CA GLY A 202 -14.33 -7.79 6.19
C GLY A 202 -14.85 -6.69 7.10
N ILE A 203 -14.35 -6.59 8.34
CA ILE A 203 -14.68 -5.50 9.29
C ILE A 203 -14.28 -4.14 8.72
N PHE A 204 -13.07 -4.02 8.16
CA PHE A 204 -12.62 -2.78 7.51
C PHE A 204 -13.54 -2.37 6.35
N LEU A 205 -13.88 -3.31 5.46
CA LEU A 205 -14.75 -3.02 4.31
C LEU A 205 -16.17 -2.69 4.73
N ASP A 206 -16.68 -3.31 5.79
CA ASP A 206 -18.00 -2.98 6.34
C ASP A 206 -18.01 -1.58 6.98
N GLN A 207 -16.92 -1.18 7.64
CA GLN A 207 -16.75 0.19 8.13
C GLN A 207 -16.76 1.19 6.96
N ILE A 208 -16.01 0.92 5.89
CA ILE A 208 -16.00 1.78 4.69
C ILE A 208 -17.41 1.87 4.09
N ARG A 209 -18.11 0.74 3.95
CA ARG A 209 -19.50 0.72 3.48
C ARG A 209 -20.39 1.56 4.41
N THR A 210 -20.21 1.45 5.72
CA THR A 210 -21.00 2.20 6.72
C THR A 210 -20.81 3.70 6.56
N VAL A 211 -19.57 4.20 6.49
CA VAL A 211 -19.31 5.64 6.31
C VAL A 211 -19.83 6.17 4.97
N LEU A 212 -19.69 5.38 3.88
CA LEU A 212 -20.20 5.77 2.56
C LEU A 212 -21.73 5.85 2.48
N ASN A 213 -22.45 5.15 3.36
CA ASN A 213 -23.92 5.19 3.42
C ASN A 213 -24.45 6.15 4.51
N ASN A 214 -23.60 6.53 5.46
CA ASN A 214 -23.95 7.37 6.60
C ASN A 214 -23.01 8.58 6.65
N PRO A 215 -23.16 9.51 5.69
CA PRO A 215 -22.32 10.70 5.62
C PRO A 215 -22.46 11.51 6.92
N ASN A 216 -21.36 11.65 7.64
CA ASN A 216 -21.31 12.46 8.85
C ASN A 216 -21.01 13.92 8.46
N ALA A 217 -22.00 14.80 8.62
CA ALA A 217 -21.85 16.22 8.27
C ALA A 217 -20.79 16.94 9.13
N ASP A 218 -20.47 16.39 10.30
CA ASP A 218 -19.46 16.91 11.22
C ASP A 218 -18.07 16.28 10.99
N ASP A 219 -17.88 15.50 9.92
CA ASP A 219 -16.60 14.85 9.62
C ASP A 219 -15.60 15.86 9.00
N PRO A 220 -14.35 15.90 9.48
CA PRO A 220 -13.34 16.85 9.03
C PRO A 220 -12.81 16.59 7.61
N ALA A 221 -13.23 15.51 6.94
CA ALA A 221 -12.69 15.17 5.62
C ALA A 221 -13.07 16.18 4.51
N ARG A 222 -14.22 16.86 4.64
CA ARG A 222 -14.55 18.07 3.87
C ARG A 222 -15.32 19.05 4.76
N GLU A 223 -14.62 19.98 5.41
CA GLU A 223 -15.27 21.23 5.81
C GLU A 223 -15.82 21.90 4.54
N VAL A 224 -17.12 22.15 4.51
CA VAL A 224 -17.78 22.99 3.48
C VAL A 224 -17.53 24.46 3.78
#